data_AF-A0A9D5ZRM6-F1
#
_entry.id   AF-A0A9D5ZRM6-F1
#
_cell.length_a   1.000
_cell.length_b   1.000
_cell.length_c   1.000
_cell.angle_alpha   90.00
_cell.angle_beta   90.00
_cell.angle_gamma   90.00
#
_symmetry.space_group_name_H-M   'P 1'
#
loop_
_entity.id
_entity.type
_entity.pdbx_description
1 polymer ?
#
loop_
_entity_poly.entity_id
_entity_poly.type
_entity_poly.pdbx_seq_one_letter_code
_entity_poly.pdbx_strand_id
1 'polypeptide(L)'
;MSENILLSGNLSFLKLADLLQLLGSGGSTGILRIKTKHLPYPGLVHLYNGNPVNASTGDAMGGIDALFSLFGWTEGQFEFIDTNVSATNFIKKSRMEIILEGLRLLDDGHTKRIGQTSIPKNIPSFKENVLKGPLVDYMYIVDEEDFHDNQKIVSEGKYGNWMWVIMSGIVDVFKETPEGSFKIISIGEGAFIGSIAAFLMKGAVRNASIIARGEVQLGVLDSQRLSVEFATMSDDLKDVIISLDKRLRRIDESIVDIYLKREKKEELIKGKKLFIKQGEDKKDLFIITNGEASVVCQTNSEELYISNLFERDFIGYIPFLNIGHEPYNASVYTSENIKIKPIDVN
;
A
#
# COMPACT_ATOMS: atom_id res chain seq x y z
N MET A 1 -23.17 29.62 -20.99
CA MET A 1 -22.35 30.35 -20.00
C MET A 1 -21.39 29.34 -19.41
N SER A 2 -20.09 29.51 -19.60
CA SER A 2 -19.08 28.62 -19.03
C SER A 2 -19.01 28.89 -17.52
N GLU A 3 -19.40 27.93 -16.68
CA GLU A 3 -19.15 27.99 -15.24
C GLU A 3 -17.62 28.12 -15.04
N ASN A 4 -17.16 29.14 -14.32
CA ASN A 4 -15.74 29.37 -14.08
C ASN A 4 -15.26 28.42 -12.97
N ILE A 5 -14.97 27.18 -13.37
CA ILE A 5 -14.44 26.15 -12.47
C ILE A 5 -12.99 26.50 -12.15
N LEU A 6 -12.71 26.87 -10.90
CA LEU A 6 -11.37 27.25 -10.46
C LEU A 6 -10.54 26.07 -9.92
N LEU A 7 -11.22 25.04 -9.41
CA LEU A 7 -10.57 23.87 -8.83
C LEU A 7 -11.44 22.63 -9.06
N SER A 8 -10.87 21.54 -9.54
CA SER A 8 -11.57 20.26 -9.65
C SER A 8 -10.63 19.09 -9.33
N GLY A 9 -11.19 17.96 -8.90
CA GLY A 9 -10.39 16.81 -8.47
C GLY A 9 -11.22 15.67 -7.88
N ASN A 10 -10.56 14.79 -7.13
CA ASN A 10 -11.17 13.61 -6.53
C ASN A 10 -11.03 13.62 -5.00
N LEU A 11 -12.12 13.31 -4.29
CA LEU A 11 -12.17 13.18 -2.84
C LEU A 11 -11.28 12.07 -2.26
N SER A 12 -10.88 11.09 -3.08
CA SER A 12 -9.91 10.05 -2.68
C SER A 12 -8.48 10.57 -2.54
N PHE A 13 -8.18 11.72 -3.14
CA PHE A 13 -6.89 12.42 -3.06
C PHE A 13 -6.93 13.60 -2.08
N LEU A 14 -7.99 14.43 -2.13
CA LEU A 14 -8.16 15.61 -1.28
C LEU A 14 -9.52 15.55 -0.59
N LYS A 15 -9.55 15.28 0.72
CA LYS A 15 -10.80 15.07 1.46
C LYS A 15 -11.56 16.39 1.67
N LEU A 16 -12.82 16.31 2.09
CA LEU A 16 -13.63 17.51 2.37
C LEU A 16 -12.98 18.45 3.40
N ALA A 17 -12.38 17.91 4.46
CA ALA A 17 -11.66 18.73 5.45
C ALA A 17 -10.53 19.56 4.79
N ASP A 18 -9.71 18.89 3.97
CA ASP A 18 -8.59 19.51 3.26
C ASP A 18 -9.09 20.55 2.24
N LEU A 19 -10.18 20.24 1.54
CA LEU A 19 -10.84 21.16 0.60
C LEU A 19 -11.35 22.42 1.30
N LEU A 20 -12.03 22.27 2.43
CA LEU A 20 -12.50 23.40 3.22
C LEU A 20 -11.32 24.24 3.72
N GLN A 21 -10.24 23.61 4.16
CA GLN A 21 -9.04 24.31 4.62
C GLN A 21 -8.33 25.06 3.48
N LEU A 22 -8.18 24.42 2.31
CA LEU A 22 -7.58 25.01 1.12
C LEU A 22 -8.36 26.23 0.64
N LEU A 23 -9.66 26.06 0.33
CA LEU A 23 -10.54 27.14 -0.09
C LEU A 23 -10.68 28.22 0.99
N GLY A 24 -10.52 27.80 2.24
CA GLY A 24 -10.55 28.66 3.39
C GLY A 24 -9.34 29.57 3.56
N SER A 25 -8.15 29.09 3.19
CA SER A 25 -6.89 29.85 3.26
C SER A 25 -6.84 30.98 2.23
N GLY A 26 -7.48 30.78 1.07
CA GLY A 26 -7.58 31.78 0.00
C GLY A 26 -8.77 32.75 0.11
N GLY A 27 -9.59 32.66 1.18
CA GLY A 27 -10.79 33.49 1.33
C GLY A 27 -11.83 33.27 0.22
N SER A 28 -11.84 32.08 -0.39
CA SER A 28 -12.63 31.82 -1.60
C SER A 28 -14.14 31.92 -1.32
N THR A 29 -14.86 32.56 -2.24
CA THR A 29 -16.33 32.62 -2.23
C THR A 29 -16.84 31.86 -3.44
N GLY A 30 -17.81 30.97 -3.26
CA GLY A 30 -18.28 30.13 -4.35
C GLY A 30 -18.97 28.86 -3.87
N ILE A 31 -19.19 27.93 -4.80
CA ILE A 31 -19.90 26.68 -4.54
C ILE A 31 -18.97 25.52 -4.82
N LEU A 32 -18.69 24.72 -3.78
CA LEU A 32 -18.05 23.42 -3.89
C LEU A 32 -19.13 22.36 -4.17
N ARG A 33 -19.10 21.79 -5.37
CA ARG A 33 -19.98 20.71 -5.80
C ARG A 33 -19.23 19.39 -5.71
N ILE A 34 -19.85 18.37 -5.12
CA ILE A 34 -19.31 17.03 -4.95
C ILE A 34 -20.29 16.03 -5.55
N LYS A 35 -19.82 15.13 -6.40
CA LYS A 35 -20.61 14.05 -7.02
C LYS A 35 -19.98 12.70 -6.69
N THR A 36 -20.79 11.75 -6.27
CA THR A 36 -20.35 10.36 -6.05
C THR A 36 -21.22 9.40 -6.85
N LYS A 37 -20.64 8.26 -7.27
CA LYS A 37 -21.37 7.20 -7.99
C LYS A 37 -22.37 6.45 -7.11
N HIS A 38 -22.28 6.63 -5.79
CA HIS A 38 -23.08 5.90 -4.80
C HIS A 38 -24.42 6.56 -4.47
N LEU A 39 -24.59 7.83 -4.83
CA LEU A 39 -25.81 8.61 -4.56
C LEU A 39 -26.24 9.36 -5.82
N PRO A 40 -27.55 9.44 -6.11
CA PRO A 40 -28.04 10.05 -7.34
C PRO A 40 -28.01 11.60 -7.33
N TYR A 41 -27.76 12.21 -6.17
CA TYR A 41 -27.75 13.66 -5.98
C TYR A 41 -26.34 14.19 -5.61
N PRO A 42 -25.97 15.40 -6.05
CA PRO A 42 -24.71 16.02 -5.64
C PRO A 42 -24.80 16.57 -4.21
N GLY A 43 -23.64 16.66 -3.57
CA GLY A 43 -23.40 17.50 -2.41
C GLY A 43 -23.01 18.91 -2.85
N LEU A 44 -23.61 19.93 -2.24
CA LEU A 44 -23.25 21.33 -2.47
C LEU A 44 -22.81 21.96 -1.15
N VAL A 45 -21.68 22.64 -1.15
CA VAL A 45 -21.21 23.45 -0.02
C VAL A 45 -21.00 24.87 -0.53
N HIS A 46 -21.68 25.82 0.11
CA HIS A 46 -21.61 27.22 -0.24
C HIS A 46 -20.60 27.88 0.70
N LEU A 47 -19.55 28.46 0.13
CA LEU A 47 -18.49 29.14 0.88
C LEU A 47 -18.59 30.64 0.66
N TYR A 48 -18.46 31.41 1.73
CA TYR A 48 -18.35 32.87 1.69
C TYR A 48 -17.12 33.30 2.48
N ASN A 49 -16.22 34.03 1.84
CA ASN A 49 -14.93 34.44 2.39
C ASN A 49 -14.16 33.27 3.05
N GLY A 50 -14.16 32.11 2.40
CA GLY A 50 -13.51 30.90 2.88
C GLY A 50 -14.23 30.16 4.02
N ASN A 51 -15.40 30.61 4.48
CA ASN A 51 -16.18 29.91 5.50
C ASN A 51 -17.41 29.22 4.89
N PRO A 52 -17.72 27.96 5.24
CA PRO A 52 -18.99 27.34 4.87
C PRO A 52 -20.16 28.09 5.50
N VAL A 53 -21.11 28.56 4.69
CA VAL A 53 -22.31 29.28 5.15
C VAL A 53 -23.60 28.48 4.93
N ASN A 54 -23.57 27.51 4.02
CA ASN A 54 -24.66 26.57 3.80
C ASN A 54 -24.14 25.28 3.13
N ALA A 55 -24.89 24.19 3.24
CA ALA A 55 -24.66 22.98 2.46
C ALA A 55 -25.99 22.27 2.16
N SER A 56 -26.01 21.41 1.16
CA SER A 56 -27.14 20.54 0.86
C SER A 56 -26.72 19.21 0.23
N THR A 57 -27.53 18.18 0.46
CA THR A 57 -27.40 16.87 -0.17
C THR A 57 -28.78 16.42 -0.65
N GLY A 58 -29.07 16.66 -1.93
CA GLY A 58 -30.43 16.50 -2.48
C GLY A 58 -31.45 17.48 -1.87
N ASP A 59 -32.74 17.19 -2.03
CA ASP A 59 -33.82 18.14 -1.70
C ASP A 59 -34.27 18.09 -0.22
N ALA A 60 -33.83 17.08 0.54
CA ALA A 60 -34.37 16.79 1.88
C ALA A 60 -33.45 17.22 3.04
N MET A 61 -32.17 17.50 2.79
CA MET A 61 -31.19 17.79 3.85
C MET A 61 -30.34 19.00 3.50
N GLY A 62 -30.34 20.00 4.39
CA GLY A 62 -29.64 21.27 4.20
C GLY A 62 -29.00 21.78 5.50
N GLY A 63 -28.14 22.79 5.39
CA GLY A 63 -27.46 23.40 6.53
C GLY A 63 -26.30 22.55 7.07
N ILE A 64 -26.04 22.64 8.37
CA ILE A 64 -24.86 22.04 9.00
C ILE A 64 -24.90 20.50 8.97
N ASP A 65 -26.07 19.89 9.11
CA ASP A 65 -26.20 18.42 9.09
C ASP A 65 -25.87 17.86 7.71
N ALA A 66 -26.30 18.55 6.65
CA ALA A 66 -25.89 18.24 5.28
C ALA A 66 -24.38 18.33 5.12
N LEU A 67 -23.76 19.40 5.66
CA LEU A 67 -22.31 19.57 5.60
C LEU A 67 -21.58 18.44 6.32
N PHE A 68 -22.01 18.05 7.53
CA PHE A 68 -21.39 16.95 8.27
C PHE A 68 -21.56 15.61 7.56
N SER A 69 -22.70 15.35 6.92
CA SER A 69 -22.88 14.13 6.14
C SER A 69 -21.88 13.99 4.98
N LEU A 70 -21.45 15.12 4.40
CA LEU A 70 -20.47 15.13 3.30
C LEU A 70 -19.06 14.72 3.75
N PHE A 71 -18.73 14.80 5.06
CA PHE A 71 -17.47 14.24 5.58
C PHE A 71 -17.41 12.71 5.42
N GLY A 72 -18.58 12.05 5.36
CA GLY A 72 -18.68 10.61 5.10
C GLY A 72 -18.46 10.20 3.65
N TRP A 73 -18.39 11.15 2.71
CA TRP A 73 -18.23 10.84 1.29
C TRP A 73 -16.73 10.61 1.02
N THR A 74 -16.34 9.33 0.94
CA THR A 74 -14.93 8.93 0.81
C THR A 74 -14.45 8.80 -0.63
N GLU A 75 -15.39 8.74 -1.58
CA GLU A 75 -15.12 8.71 -3.02
C GLU A 75 -16.07 9.66 -3.76
N GLY A 76 -15.54 10.45 -4.70
CA GLY A 76 -16.33 11.35 -5.53
C GLY A 76 -15.48 12.37 -6.29
N GLN A 77 -16.04 12.96 -7.33
CA GLN A 77 -15.44 14.10 -8.03
C GLN A 77 -15.95 15.40 -7.40
N PHE A 78 -15.05 16.35 -7.18
CA PHE A 78 -15.41 17.68 -6.72
C PHE A 78 -15.04 18.74 -7.76
N GLU A 79 -15.82 19.83 -7.75
CA GLU A 79 -15.62 21.03 -8.57
C GLU A 79 -15.94 22.24 -7.70
N PHE A 80 -15.06 23.23 -7.65
CA PHE A 80 -15.30 24.52 -7.02
C PHE A 80 -15.52 25.57 -8.10
N ILE A 81 -16.68 26.24 -8.01
CA ILE A 81 -17.11 27.26 -8.95
C ILE A 81 -17.12 28.60 -8.21
N ASP A 82 -16.33 29.55 -8.69
CA ASP A 82 -16.34 30.91 -8.18
C ASP A 82 -17.59 31.63 -8.67
N THR A 83 -18.44 32.02 -7.72
CA THR A 83 -19.72 32.66 -7.98
C THR A 83 -20.22 33.38 -6.74
N ASN A 84 -21.12 34.34 -6.92
CA ASN A 84 -21.76 35.02 -5.81
C ASN A 84 -22.68 34.05 -5.05
N VAL A 85 -22.41 33.89 -3.77
CA VAL A 85 -23.20 33.05 -2.87
C VAL A 85 -24.29 33.91 -2.22
N SER A 86 -25.51 33.85 -2.76
CA SER A 86 -26.70 34.51 -2.18
C SER A 86 -27.44 33.65 -1.16
N ALA A 87 -26.80 32.58 -0.65
CA ALA A 87 -27.46 31.65 0.26
C ALA A 87 -27.71 32.26 1.64
N THR A 88 -28.89 31.98 2.19
CA THR A 88 -29.22 32.31 3.58
C THR A 88 -28.18 31.64 4.50
N ASN A 89 -27.54 32.43 5.35
CA ASN A 89 -26.45 31.98 6.22
C ASN A 89 -27.00 31.12 7.38
N PHE A 90 -27.12 29.81 7.14
CA PHE A 90 -27.61 28.83 8.12
C PHE A 90 -26.48 28.30 9.01
N ILE A 91 -25.24 28.32 8.53
CA ILE A 91 -24.08 27.79 9.25
C ILE A 91 -23.29 28.95 9.89
N LYS A 92 -23.45 29.11 11.20
CA LYS A 92 -22.77 30.18 11.97
C LYS A 92 -21.43 29.75 12.58
N LYS A 93 -21.08 28.47 12.49
CA LYS A 93 -19.84 27.92 13.05
C LYS A 93 -18.64 28.35 12.22
N SER A 94 -17.48 28.48 12.88
CA SER A 94 -16.24 28.73 12.17
C SER A 94 -15.81 27.50 11.38
N ARG A 95 -15.08 27.70 10.28
CA ARG A 95 -14.55 26.60 9.45
C ARG A 95 -13.80 25.57 10.28
N MET A 96 -13.00 26.02 11.24
CA MET A 96 -12.21 25.11 12.08
C MET A 96 -13.10 24.28 13.01
N GLU A 97 -14.13 24.89 13.62
CA GLU A 97 -15.13 24.15 14.40
C GLU A 97 -15.85 23.11 13.54
N ILE A 98 -16.24 23.48 12.32
CA ILE A 98 -16.91 22.57 11.37
C ILE A 98 -16.00 21.40 10.99
N ILE A 99 -14.72 21.65 10.72
CA ILE A 99 -13.77 20.59 10.36
C ILE A 99 -13.54 19.64 11.53
N LEU A 100 -13.27 20.17 12.73
CA LEU A 100 -13.02 19.34 13.91
C LEU A 100 -14.25 18.53 14.29
N GLU A 101 -15.43 19.14 14.30
CA GLU A 101 -16.68 18.45 14.63
C GLU A 101 -17.11 17.47 13.54
N GLY A 102 -16.92 17.80 12.26
CA GLY A 102 -17.21 16.92 11.14
C GLY A 102 -16.31 15.68 11.11
N LEU A 103 -15.01 15.83 11.42
CA LEU A 103 -14.08 14.71 11.59
C LEU A 103 -14.44 13.89 12.84
N ARG A 104 -14.74 14.53 13.98
CA ARG A 104 -15.17 13.82 15.19
C ARG A 104 -16.43 12.98 14.94
N LEU A 105 -17.46 13.55 14.30
CA LEU A 105 -18.70 12.82 13.96
C LEU A 105 -18.45 11.65 12.98
N LEU A 106 -17.45 11.77 12.11
CA LEU A 106 -17.04 10.70 11.20
C LEU A 106 -16.30 9.58 11.92
N ASP A 107 -15.46 9.91 12.88
CA ASP A 107 -14.65 8.96 13.65
C ASP A 107 -15.48 8.25 14.72
N ASP A 108 -16.40 8.97 15.38
CA ASP A 108 -17.39 8.41 16.32
C ASP A 108 -18.45 7.53 15.62
N GLY A 109 -18.43 7.45 14.28
CA GLY A 109 -19.35 6.64 13.48
C GLY A 109 -20.76 7.21 13.35
N HIS A 110 -21.00 8.45 13.80
CA HIS A 110 -22.27 9.15 13.64
C HIS A 110 -22.54 9.57 12.18
N THR A 111 -21.47 9.77 11.39
CA THR A 111 -21.56 10.00 9.95
C THR A 111 -21.30 8.70 9.18
N LYS A 112 -22.29 8.26 8.39
CA LYS A 112 -22.17 7.05 7.54
C LYS A 112 -21.13 7.26 6.43
N ARG A 113 -20.15 6.36 6.36
CA ARG A 113 -19.16 6.35 5.26
C ARG A 113 -19.80 5.81 3.98
N ILE A 114 -19.75 6.61 2.93
CA ILE A 114 -20.25 6.28 1.58
C ILE A 114 -19.03 6.10 0.67
N GLY A 115 -18.96 4.94 0.01
CA GLY A 115 -17.83 4.54 -0.84
C GLY A 115 -16.95 3.42 -0.26
N GLN A 116 -17.13 3.04 1.01
CA GLN A 116 -16.49 1.83 1.54
C GLN A 116 -17.33 0.59 1.21
N THR A 117 -16.80 -0.30 0.37
CA THR A 117 -17.25 -1.70 0.30
C THR A 117 -16.99 -2.34 1.66
N SER A 118 -18.03 -2.91 2.26
CA SER A 118 -17.95 -3.63 3.53
C SER A 118 -16.93 -4.76 3.47
N ILE A 119 -15.98 -4.75 4.41
CA ILE A 119 -15.03 -5.85 4.67
C ILE A 119 -15.84 -7.14 4.96
N PRO A 120 -15.55 -8.27 4.31
CA PRO A 120 -16.23 -9.53 4.61
C PRO A 120 -15.94 -9.96 6.06
N LYS A 121 -17.01 -10.14 6.86
CA LYS A 121 -16.95 -10.55 8.28
C LYS A 121 -16.67 -12.04 8.52
N ASN A 122 -16.11 -12.77 7.56
CA ASN A 122 -15.76 -14.18 7.74
C ASN A 122 -14.41 -14.46 7.09
N ILE A 123 -13.34 -14.40 7.89
CA ILE A 123 -12.01 -14.87 7.51
C ILE A 123 -11.75 -16.12 8.36
N PRO A 124 -11.42 -17.29 7.75
CA PRO A 124 -11.04 -18.47 8.51
C PRO A 124 -9.79 -18.18 9.34
N SER A 125 -9.85 -18.45 10.65
CA SER A 125 -8.71 -18.24 11.54
C SER A 125 -7.62 -19.29 11.27
N PHE A 126 -6.62 -18.91 10.48
CA PHE A 126 -5.30 -19.49 10.65
C PHE A 126 -4.78 -19.02 12.02
N LYS A 127 -4.19 -19.92 12.82
CA LYS A 127 -3.50 -19.52 14.07
C LYS A 127 -2.53 -18.39 13.71
N GLU A 128 -2.81 -17.18 14.18
CA GLU A 128 -2.14 -15.96 13.74
C GLU A 128 -0.71 -15.91 14.27
N ASN A 129 0.23 -16.42 13.48
CA ASN A 129 1.65 -16.20 13.72
C ASN A 129 1.98 -14.79 13.22
N VAL A 130 2.37 -13.91 14.14
CA VAL A 130 2.89 -12.59 13.81
C VAL A 130 4.39 -12.73 13.52
N LEU A 131 4.81 -12.33 12.32
CA LEU A 131 6.25 -12.31 12.00
C LEU A 131 6.90 -11.07 12.59
N LYS A 132 7.93 -11.28 13.40
CA LYS A 132 8.79 -10.22 13.94
C LYS A 132 10.12 -10.20 13.20
N GLY A 133 10.76 -9.04 13.17
CA GLY A 133 12.08 -8.88 12.56
C GLY A 133 13.20 -8.80 13.60
N PRO A 134 14.44 -8.48 13.16
CA PRO A 134 15.58 -8.31 14.03
C PRO A 134 15.43 -7.05 14.91
N LEU A 135 16.36 -6.87 15.85
CA LEU A 135 16.46 -5.63 16.62
C LEU A 135 16.72 -4.45 15.68
N VAL A 136 16.07 -3.33 15.98
CA VAL A 136 16.14 -2.11 15.19
C VAL A 136 17.35 -1.29 15.63
N ASP A 137 18.19 -0.91 14.68
CA ASP A 137 19.22 0.10 14.92
C ASP A 137 18.61 1.51 14.79
N TYR A 138 18.41 2.16 15.93
CA TYR A 138 17.84 3.50 16.02
C TYR A 138 18.66 4.55 15.26
N MET A 139 19.94 4.28 14.95
CA MET A 139 20.77 5.18 14.17
C MET A 139 20.26 5.39 12.72
N TYR A 140 19.40 4.51 12.23
CA TYR A 140 18.77 4.61 10.90
C TYR A 140 17.38 5.26 10.93
N ILE A 141 16.89 5.65 12.12
CA ILE A 141 15.57 6.26 12.29
C ILE A 141 15.72 7.79 12.26
N VAL A 142 14.94 8.45 11.40
CA VAL A 142 14.94 9.92 11.27
C VAL A 142 13.70 10.58 11.85
N ASP A 143 12.61 9.82 12.00
CA ASP A 143 11.35 10.29 12.56
C ASP A 143 10.55 9.11 13.12
N GLU A 144 9.57 9.38 13.98
CA GLU A 144 8.66 8.38 14.55
C GLU A 144 7.22 8.76 14.24
N GLU A 145 6.40 7.78 13.84
CA GLU A 145 5.00 7.96 13.51
C GLU A 145 4.13 6.97 14.29
N ASP A 146 3.12 7.50 14.98
CA ASP A 146 2.14 6.71 15.72
C ASP A 146 0.86 6.49 14.90
N PHE A 147 0.34 5.26 14.96
CA PHE A 147 -0.88 4.84 14.30
C PHE A 147 -1.80 4.13 15.29
N HIS A 148 -3.07 4.49 15.26
CA HIS A 148 -4.11 3.90 16.10
C HIS A 148 -4.71 2.65 15.46
N ASP A 149 -5.45 1.88 16.27
CA ASP A 149 -6.12 0.66 15.81
C ASP A 149 -6.97 0.90 14.54
N ASN A 150 -6.84 0.00 13.56
CA ASN A 150 -7.48 0.05 12.24
C ASN A 150 -7.08 1.24 11.35
N GLN A 151 -6.08 2.04 11.73
CA GLN A 151 -5.58 3.10 10.88
C GLN A 151 -4.82 2.53 9.68
N LYS A 152 -5.15 2.98 8.47
CA LYS A 152 -4.45 2.60 7.25
C LYS A 152 -3.13 3.36 7.16
N ILE A 153 -2.03 2.63 7.22
CA ILE A 153 -0.65 3.14 7.14
C ILE A 153 -0.23 3.28 5.67
N VAL A 154 -0.44 2.21 4.90
CA VAL A 154 -0.08 2.13 3.47
C VAL A 154 -1.30 1.69 2.67
N SER A 155 -1.47 2.24 1.47
CA SER A 155 -2.48 1.76 0.52
C SER A 155 -1.80 1.19 -0.73
N GLU A 156 -2.20 -0.01 -1.13
CA GLU A 156 -1.78 -0.63 -2.38
C GLU A 156 -2.03 0.31 -3.58
N GLY A 157 -1.11 0.29 -4.56
CA GLY A 157 -1.21 1.09 -5.77
C GLY A 157 -0.86 2.57 -5.60
N LYS A 158 -0.72 3.08 -4.37
CA LYS A 158 -0.24 4.45 -4.13
C LYS A 158 1.28 4.54 -4.27
N TYR A 159 1.78 5.71 -4.63
CA TYR A 159 3.20 6.02 -4.63
C TYR A 159 3.69 6.30 -3.21
N GLY A 160 4.86 5.79 -2.85
CA GLY A 160 5.51 6.13 -1.60
C GLY A 160 7.01 5.82 -1.64
N ASN A 161 7.81 6.76 -1.14
CA ASN A 161 9.27 6.64 -1.10
C ASN A 161 9.80 6.32 0.31
N TRP A 162 8.93 6.32 1.32
CA TRP A 162 9.30 6.04 2.69
C TRP A 162 9.40 4.55 2.95
N MET A 163 10.32 4.19 3.84
CA MET A 163 10.35 2.88 4.46
C MET A 163 10.26 3.08 5.96
N TRP A 164 9.62 2.13 6.62
CA TRP A 164 9.48 2.14 8.06
C TRP A 164 9.98 0.83 8.63
N VAL A 165 10.27 0.88 9.93
CA VAL A 165 10.45 -0.29 10.77
C VAL A 165 9.42 -0.24 11.89
N ILE A 166 8.81 -1.38 12.21
CA ILE A 166 7.84 -1.45 13.31
C ILE A 166 8.61 -1.44 14.63
N MET A 167 8.49 -0.36 15.38
CA MET A 167 9.15 -0.20 16.67
C MET A 167 8.35 -0.87 17.79
N SER A 168 7.01 -0.74 17.73
CA SER A 168 6.08 -1.43 18.62
C SER A 168 4.73 -1.67 17.92
N GLY A 169 4.00 -2.68 18.38
CA GLY A 169 2.68 -3.03 17.84
C GLY A 169 2.70 -4.06 16.70
N ILE A 170 1.54 -4.22 16.05
CA ILE A 170 1.29 -5.21 14.99
C ILE A 170 0.57 -4.53 13.84
N VAL A 171 0.93 -4.88 12.60
CA VAL A 171 0.20 -4.46 11.41
C VAL A 171 -0.23 -5.66 10.59
N ASP A 172 -1.34 -5.50 9.88
CA ASP A 172 -1.87 -6.47 8.93
C ASP A 172 -1.60 -6.03 7.49
N VAL A 173 -1.06 -6.95 6.70
CA VAL A 173 -0.76 -6.76 5.29
C VAL A 173 -1.90 -7.36 4.46
N PHE A 174 -2.47 -6.54 3.57
CA PHE A 174 -3.61 -6.89 2.73
C PHE A 174 -3.29 -6.74 1.25
N LYS A 175 -3.84 -7.64 0.42
CA LYS A 175 -3.89 -7.47 -1.04
C LYS A 175 -5.31 -7.21 -1.49
N GLU A 176 -5.43 -6.28 -2.43
CA GLU A 176 -6.68 -5.98 -3.12
C GLU A 176 -6.87 -6.95 -4.29
N THR A 177 -8.06 -7.54 -4.40
CA THR A 177 -8.44 -8.42 -5.52
C THR A 177 -9.81 -8.04 -6.07
N PRO A 178 -10.19 -8.52 -7.27
CA PRO A 178 -11.54 -8.32 -7.79
C PRO A 178 -12.65 -8.89 -6.89
N GLU A 179 -12.34 -9.87 -6.03
CA GLU A 179 -13.29 -10.51 -5.10
C GLU A 179 -13.31 -9.84 -3.72
N GLY A 180 -12.46 -8.82 -3.50
CA GLY A 180 -12.30 -8.10 -2.24
C GLY A 180 -10.87 -8.17 -1.71
N SER A 181 -10.61 -7.38 -0.67
CA SER A 181 -9.33 -7.39 0.04
C SER A 181 -9.20 -8.65 0.90
N PHE A 182 -8.05 -9.31 0.88
CA PHE A 182 -7.75 -10.39 1.83
C PHE A 182 -6.42 -10.14 2.55
N LYS A 183 -6.34 -10.64 3.78
CA LYS A 183 -5.13 -10.52 4.62
C LYS A 183 -4.12 -11.58 4.19
N ILE A 184 -2.90 -11.16 3.85
CA ILE A 184 -1.78 -12.08 3.60
C ILE A 184 -1.18 -12.53 4.92
N ILE A 185 -0.78 -11.57 5.76
CA ILE A 185 0.03 -11.84 6.95
C ILE A 185 -0.07 -10.71 7.97
N SER A 186 0.28 -11.01 9.21
CA SER A 186 0.49 -10.04 10.28
C SER A 186 1.97 -9.95 10.61
N ILE A 187 2.51 -8.74 10.68
CA ILE A 187 3.91 -8.48 11.03
C ILE A 187 3.98 -7.52 12.23
N GLY A 188 5.02 -7.62 13.05
CA GLY A 188 5.18 -6.83 14.27
C GLY A 188 6.60 -6.30 14.42
N GLU A 189 6.94 -5.94 15.66
CA GLU A 189 8.25 -5.40 16.07
C GLU A 189 9.45 -5.95 15.28
N GLY A 190 10.31 -5.03 14.83
CA GLY A 190 11.52 -5.31 14.05
C GLY A 190 11.27 -5.58 12.57
N ALA A 191 10.03 -5.83 12.15
CA ALA A 191 9.73 -6.02 10.73
C ALA A 191 9.73 -4.69 9.97
N PHE A 192 10.10 -4.75 8.70
CA PHE A 192 10.19 -3.58 7.83
C PHE A 192 8.95 -3.45 6.95
N ILE A 193 8.53 -2.21 6.74
CA ILE A 193 7.48 -1.83 5.81
C ILE A 193 8.11 -0.99 4.70
N GLY A 194 8.11 -1.53 3.48
CA GLY A 194 8.70 -0.85 2.34
C GLY A 194 9.47 -1.83 1.46
N SER A 195 9.84 -1.34 0.28
CA SER A 195 10.64 -2.06 -0.69
C SER A 195 11.93 -1.30 -0.88
N ILE A 196 13.01 -2.01 -1.20
CA ILE A 196 14.29 -1.39 -1.55
C ILE A 196 14.14 -0.41 -2.72
N ALA A 197 13.18 -0.66 -3.61
CA ALA A 197 12.85 0.25 -4.70
C ALA A 197 12.44 1.65 -4.22
N ALA A 198 11.95 1.82 -2.98
CA ALA A 198 11.49 3.10 -2.45
C ALA A 198 12.61 4.14 -2.32
N PHE A 199 13.86 3.71 -2.05
CA PHE A 199 15.02 4.61 -1.96
C PHE A 199 15.96 4.54 -3.19
N LEU A 200 15.74 3.56 -4.09
CA LEU A 200 16.49 3.45 -5.35
C LEU A 200 15.78 4.10 -6.54
N MET A 201 14.46 4.06 -6.57
CA MET A 201 13.66 4.51 -7.70
C MET A 201 12.78 5.68 -7.28
N LYS A 202 12.69 6.73 -8.11
CA LYS A 202 11.75 7.83 -7.88
C LYS A 202 10.31 7.30 -8.05
N GLY A 203 9.63 6.99 -6.95
CA GLY A 203 8.22 6.64 -6.93
C GLY A 203 7.93 5.13 -6.98
N ALA A 204 8.27 4.41 -5.91
CA ALA A 204 7.83 3.02 -5.77
C ALA A 204 6.30 2.94 -5.57
N VAL A 205 5.63 2.12 -6.36
CA VAL A 205 4.22 1.78 -6.19
C VAL A 205 4.11 0.73 -5.08
N ARG A 206 3.25 0.97 -4.10
CA ARG A 206 3.04 0.05 -2.98
C ARG A 206 2.37 -1.23 -3.44
N ASN A 207 2.98 -2.37 -3.12
CA ASN A 207 2.49 -3.69 -3.52
C ASN A 207 1.30 -4.19 -2.68
N ALA A 208 1.13 -3.66 -1.47
CA ALA A 208 0.11 -4.10 -0.54
C ALA A 208 -0.39 -2.94 0.32
N SER A 209 -1.58 -3.09 0.87
CA SER A 209 -2.14 -2.20 1.90
C SER A 209 -1.69 -2.67 3.28
N ILE A 210 -1.44 -1.73 4.20
CA ILE A 210 -1.02 -2.03 5.56
C ILE A 210 -1.92 -1.28 6.53
N ILE A 211 -2.43 -2.00 7.52
CA ILE A 211 -3.39 -1.48 8.51
C ILE A 211 -2.87 -1.80 9.90
N ALA A 212 -2.85 -0.82 10.79
CA ALA A 212 -2.49 -1.01 12.19
C ALA A 212 -3.50 -1.91 12.90
N ARG A 213 -3.00 -2.83 13.73
CA ARG A 213 -3.77 -3.68 14.62
C ARG A 213 -3.40 -3.34 16.07
N GLY A 214 -4.24 -2.55 16.70
CA GLY A 214 -3.92 -1.84 17.93
C GLY A 214 -3.06 -0.61 17.68
N GLU A 215 -2.47 -0.10 18.76
CA GLU A 215 -1.50 0.98 18.70
C GLU A 215 -0.19 0.48 18.10
N VAL A 216 0.32 1.21 17.12
CA VAL A 216 1.53 0.89 16.37
C VAL A 216 2.42 2.11 16.31
N GLN A 217 3.69 1.94 16.65
CA GLN A 217 4.71 2.96 16.45
C GLN A 217 5.67 2.51 15.35
N LEU A 218 5.88 3.38 14.37
CA LEU A 218 6.79 3.16 13.26
C LEU A 218 7.96 4.13 13.31
N GLY A 219 9.17 3.62 13.04
CA GLY A 219 10.35 4.45 12.80
C GLY A 219 10.53 4.67 11.31
N VAL A 220 10.56 5.93 10.87
CA VAL A 220 10.86 6.31 9.48
C VAL A 220 12.35 6.14 9.22
N LEU A 221 12.70 5.35 8.20
CA LEU A 221 14.10 5.07 7.87
C LEU A 221 14.75 6.20 7.04
N ASP A 222 16.02 6.47 7.30
CA ASP A 222 16.84 7.39 6.53
C ASP A 222 17.11 6.85 5.11
N SER A 223 16.23 7.22 4.18
CA SER A 223 16.37 6.84 2.77
C SER A 223 17.69 7.31 2.16
N GLN A 224 18.23 8.47 2.56
CA GLN A 224 19.46 9.00 1.96
C GLN A 224 20.67 8.17 2.41
N ARG A 225 20.75 7.87 3.71
CA ARG A 225 21.80 7.02 4.24
C ARG A 225 21.76 5.62 3.62
N LEU A 226 20.59 5.01 3.52
CA LEU A 226 20.41 3.71 2.89
C LEU A 226 20.82 3.73 1.41
N SER A 227 20.48 4.79 0.67
CA SER A 227 20.92 4.96 -0.72
C SER A 227 22.45 5.06 -0.84
N VAL A 228 23.13 5.76 0.08
CA VAL A 228 24.59 5.88 0.08
C VAL A 228 25.25 4.54 0.39
N GLU A 229 24.79 3.86 1.44
CA GLU A 229 25.31 2.54 1.82
C GLU A 229 25.12 1.54 0.67
N PHE A 230 23.91 1.50 0.08
CA PHE A 230 23.64 0.68 -1.09
C PHE A 230 24.56 1.03 -2.27
N ALA A 231 24.82 2.31 -2.55
CA ALA A 231 25.70 2.72 -3.63
C ALA A 231 27.15 2.23 -3.46
N THR A 232 27.62 2.11 -2.21
CA THR A 232 28.97 1.62 -1.88
C THR A 232 29.13 0.10 -1.91
N MET A 233 28.03 -0.66 -2.01
CA MET A 233 28.08 -2.12 -2.11
C MET A 233 28.67 -2.59 -3.45
N SER A 234 29.18 -3.83 -3.48
CA SER A 234 29.58 -4.51 -4.71
C SER A 234 28.39 -4.71 -5.65
N ASP A 235 28.65 -4.78 -6.96
CA ASP A 235 27.59 -4.99 -7.94
C ASP A 235 26.90 -6.35 -7.76
N ASP A 236 27.66 -7.39 -7.39
CA ASP A 236 27.12 -8.72 -7.10
C ASP A 236 26.15 -8.67 -5.89
N LEU A 237 26.48 -7.95 -4.80
CA LEU A 237 25.59 -7.80 -3.65
C LEU A 237 24.34 -6.96 -3.97
N LYS A 238 24.49 -5.88 -4.75
CA LYS A 238 23.36 -5.07 -5.21
C LYS A 238 22.37 -5.91 -6.02
N ASP A 239 22.89 -6.76 -6.92
CA ASP A 239 22.05 -7.64 -7.73
C ASP A 239 21.30 -8.67 -6.86
N VAL A 240 21.96 -9.25 -5.86
CA VAL A 240 21.29 -10.14 -4.88
C VAL A 240 20.15 -9.41 -4.16
N ILE A 241 20.40 -8.21 -3.62
CA ILE A 241 19.40 -7.41 -2.89
C ILE A 241 18.21 -7.05 -3.80
N ILE A 242 18.47 -6.59 -5.03
CA ILE A 242 17.42 -6.25 -6.00
C ILE A 242 16.61 -7.50 -6.39
N SER A 243 17.29 -8.63 -6.60
CA SER A 243 16.63 -9.89 -6.93
C SER A 243 15.74 -10.39 -5.79
N LEU A 244 16.17 -10.24 -4.53
CA LEU A 244 15.34 -10.55 -3.36
C LEU A 244 14.08 -9.69 -3.31
N ASP A 245 14.18 -8.37 -3.52
CA ASP A 245 13.02 -7.47 -3.54
C ASP A 245 11.99 -7.89 -4.62
N LYS A 246 12.48 -8.20 -5.83
CA LYS A 246 11.63 -8.69 -6.92
C LYS A 246 10.96 -10.02 -6.57
N ARG A 247 11.69 -10.96 -5.99
CA ARG A 247 11.16 -12.28 -5.57
C ARG A 247 10.06 -12.12 -4.52
N LEU A 248 10.25 -11.27 -3.51
CA LEU A 248 9.23 -11.01 -2.49
C LEU A 248 7.95 -10.46 -3.12
N ARG A 249 8.07 -9.49 -4.04
CA ARG A 249 6.92 -8.97 -4.78
C ARG A 249 6.20 -10.06 -5.57
N ARG A 250 6.97 -10.95 -6.23
CA ARG A 250 6.40 -12.04 -7.01
C ARG A 250 5.65 -13.05 -6.13
N ILE A 251 6.16 -13.32 -4.94
CA ILE A 251 5.48 -14.19 -3.97
C ILE A 251 4.14 -13.61 -3.54
N ASP A 252 4.08 -12.31 -3.26
CA ASP A 252 2.82 -11.63 -2.95
C ASP A 252 1.79 -11.77 -4.09
N GLU A 253 2.23 -11.65 -5.35
CA GLU A 253 1.37 -11.87 -6.53
C GLU A 253 0.92 -13.33 -6.64
N SER A 254 1.82 -14.29 -6.45
CA SER A 254 1.51 -15.71 -6.49
C SER A 254 0.46 -16.09 -5.43
N ILE A 255 0.52 -15.50 -4.24
CA ILE A 255 -0.51 -15.70 -3.20
C ILE A 255 -1.90 -15.25 -3.69
N VAL A 256 -1.98 -14.14 -4.44
CA VAL A 256 -3.24 -13.68 -5.05
C VAL A 256 -3.74 -14.67 -6.09
N ASP A 257 -2.86 -15.19 -6.95
CA ASP A 257 -3.23 -16.17 -7.98
C ASP A 257 -3.76 -17.48 -7.36
N ILE A 258 -3.15 -17.94 -6.27
CA ILE A 258 -3.59 -19.11 -5.50
C ILE A 258 -4.94 -18.84 -4.85
N TYR A 259 -5.10 -17.68 -4.20
CA TYR A 259 -6.36 -17.27 -3.58
C TYR A 259 -7.52 -17.27 -4.60
N LEU A 260 -7.27 -16.76 -5.80
CA LEU A 260 -8.25 -16.69 -6.90
C LEU A 260 -8.34 -18.01 -7.71
N LYS A 261 -7.59 -19.05 -7.36
CA LYS A 261 -7.54 -20.36 -8.06
C LYS A 261 -7.21 -20.22 -9.56
N ARG A 262 -6.29 -19.33 -9.92
CA ARG A 262 -5.92 -18.99 -11.30
C ARG A 262 -4.65 -19.71 -11.81
N GLU A 263 -4.06 -20.61 -11.04
CA GLU A 263 -2.75 -21.18 -11.38
C GLU A 263 -2.73 -21.98 -12.69
N LYS A 264 -1.82 -21.59 -13.60
CA LYS A 264 -1.40 -22.38 -14.76
C LYS A 264 -0.06 -23.06 -14.46
N LYS A 265 -0.10 -24.22 -13.78
CA LYS A 265 1.08 -24.91 -13.24
C LYS A 265 2.02 -25.48 -14.31
N GLU A 266 1.48 -26.04 -15.39
CA GLU A 266 2.24 -26.87 -16.33
C GLU A 266 3.05 -26.09 -17.39
N GLU A 267 2.70 -24.83 -17.66
CA GLU A 267 3.37 -24.04 -18.69
C GLU A 267 4.72 -23.46 -18.22
N LEU A 268 4.91 -23.26 -16.91
CA LEU A 268 6.03 -22.48 -16.35
C LEU A 268 7.36 -23.25 -16.21
N ILE A 269 7.29 -24.58 -16.17
CA ILE A 269 8.46 -25.49 -16.08
C ILE A 269 8.74 -26.19 -17.42
N LYS A 270 7.83 -26.05 -18.40
CA LYS A 270 7.95 -26.74 -19.69
C LYS A 270 9.24 -26.35 -20.42
N GLY A 271 10.07 -27.35 -20.73
CA GLY A 271 11.35 -27.14 -21.41
C GLY A 271 12.51 -26.75 -20.48
N LYS A 272 12.31 -26.74 -19.16
CA LYS A 272 13.37 -26.50 -18.16
C LYS A 272 13.87 -27.80 -17.56
N LYS A 273 15.14 -27.83 -17.16
CA LYS A 273 15.80 -28.97 -16.51
C LYS A 273 16.08 -28.66 -15.05
N LEU A 274 15.97 -29.68 -14.18
CA LEU A 274 16.29 -29.55 -12.76
C LEU A 274 17.77 -29.17 -12.59
N PHE A 275 18.02 -28.08 -11.88
CA PHE A 275 19.36 -27.52 -11.62
C PHE A 275 19.75 -27.58 -10.14
N ILE A 276 18.79 -27.33 -9.23
CA ILE A 276 18.92 -27.55 -7.78
C ILE A 276 17.72 -28.35 -7.34
N LYS A 277 17.95 -29.45 -6.63
CA LYS A 277 16.87 -30.25 -6.04
C LYS A 277 16.54 -29.72 -4.65
N GLN A 278 15.25 -29.62 -4.33
CA GLN A 278 14.79 -29.31 -2.98
C GLN A 278 15.39 -30.27 -1.95
N GLY A 279 15.97 -29.71 -0.89
CA GLY A 279 16.66 -30.42 0.18
C GLY A 279 18.12 -30.81 -0.15
N GLU A 280 18.64 -30.40 -1.31
CA GLU A 280 20.05 -30.58 -1.66
C GLU A 280 20.92 -29.65 -0.81
N ASP A 281 22.05 -30.15 -0.28
CA ASP A 281 23.03 -29.32 0.45
C ASP A 281 23.99 -28.62 -0.52
N LYS A 282 23.43 -27.88 -1.48
CA LYS A 282 24.19 -27.11 -2.46
C LYS A 282 24.44 -25.70 -1.96
N LYS A 283 25.70 -25.35 -1.74
CA LYS A 283 26.10 -24.06 -1.13
C LYS A 283 26.58 -23.00 -2.12
N ASP A 284 26.46 -23.29 -3.40
CA ASP A 284 26.85 -22.35 -4.45
C ASP A 284 25.82 -21.24 -4.61
N LEU A 285 26.31 -20.03 -4.87
CA LEU A 285 25.51 -18.87 -5.23
C LEU A 285 25.93 -18.38 -6.62
N PHE A 286 24.94 -18.17 -7.48
CA PHE A 286 25.15 -17.74 -8.85
C PHE A 286 24.28 -16.54 -9.19
N ILE A 287 24.68 -15.76 -10.19
CA ILE A 287 23.82 -14.82 -10.92
C ILE A 287 23.56 -15.35 -12.33
N ILE A 288 22.33 -15.21 -12.81
CA ILE A 288 21.95 -15.49 -14.19
C ILE A 288 22.49 -14.38 -15.10
N THR A 289 23.29 -14.76 -16.10
CA THR A 289 23.79 -13.84 -17.13
C THR A 289 23.08 -14.01 -18.48
N ASN A 290 22.36 -15.11 -18.69
CA ASN A 290 21.48 -15.33 -19.84
C ASN A 290 20.53 -16.49 -19.55
N GLY A 291 19.31 -16.44 -20.11
CA GLY A 291 18.30 -17.49 -19.95
C GLY A 291 17.36 -17.22 -18.77
N GLU A 292 16.63 -18.25 -18.34
CA GLU A 292 15.63 -18.13 -17.28
C GLU A 292 15.61 -19.35 -16.36
N ALA A 293 15.15 -19.14 -15.13
CA ALA A 293 14.92 -20.21 -14.17
C ALA A 293 13.56 -20.07 -13.49
N SER A 294 13.07 -21.17 -12.93
CA SER A 294 11.83 -21.26 -12.14
C SER A 294 12.15 -21.85 -10.78
N VAL A 295 11.65 -21.22 -9.72
CA VAL A 295 11.73 -21.72 -8.34
C VAL A 295 10.40 -22.37 -7.98
N VAL A 296 10.44 -23.63 -7.56
CA VAL A 296 9.25 -24.43 -7.31
C VAL A 296 9.42 -25.19 -5.99
N CYS A 297 8.47 -25.05 -5.08
CA CYS A 297 8.41 -25.80 -3.84
C CYS A 297 7.47 -27.00 -4.00
N GLN A 298 7.96 -28.19 -3.68
CA GLN A 298 7.13 -29.39 -3.55
C GLN A 298 6.65 -29.52 -2.11
N THR A 299 5.34 -29.51 -1.94
CA THR A 299 4.68 -29.82 -0.66
C THR A 299 4.04 -31.22 -0.72
N ASN A 300 3.62 -31.76 0.42
CA ASN A 300 2.98 -33.08 0.49
C ASN A 300 1.69 -33.19 -0.34
N SER A 301 1.03 -32.05 -0.61
CA SER A 301 -0.25 -31.99 -1.30
C SER A 301 -0.14 -31.49 -2.74
N GLU A 302 0.75 -30.53 -3.02
CA GLU A 302 0.84 -29.87 -4.34
C GLU A 302 2.23 -29.27 -4.63
N GLU A 303 2.52 -29.04 -5.91
CA GLU A 303 3.61 -28.18 -6.35
C GLU A 303 3.18 -26.71 -6.29
N LEU A 304 3.98 -25.90 -5.60
CA LEU A 304 3.81 -24.46 -5.44
C LEU A 304 4.88 -23.74 -6.26
N TYR A 305 4.44 -22.97 -7.24
CA TYR A 305 5.33 -22.12 -8.01
C TYR A 305 5.65 -20.83 -7.24
N ILE A 306 6.93 -20.55 -7.00
CA ILE A 306 7.37 -19.40 -6.20
C ILE A 306 7.67 -18.19 -7.10
N SER A 307 8.58 -18.33 -8.07
CA SER A 307 9.03 -17.23 -8.91
C SER A 307 9.71 -17.68 -10.19
N ASN A 308 9.70 -16.81 -11.22
CA ASN A 308 10.59 -16.89 -12.38
C ASN A 308 11.77 -15.97 -12.11
N LEU A 309 12.93 -16.38 -12.58
CA LEU A 309 14.19 -15.67 -12.45
C LEU A 309 14.76 -15.43 -13.84
N PHE A 310 15.29 -14.23 -14.05
CA PHE A 310 15.84 -13.79 -15.32
C PHE A 310 17.26 -13.26 -15.14
N GLU A 311 17.82 -12.66 -16.19
CA GLU A 311 19.13 -12.01 -16.13
C GLU A 311 19.23 -11.07 -14.91
N ARG A 312 20.36 -11.16 -14.20
CA ARG A 312 20.69 -10.48 -12.93
C ARG A 312 19.98 -11.01 -11.68
N ASP A 313 19.15 -12.04 -11.78
CA ASP A 313 18.63 -12.72 -10.60
C ASP A 313 19.64 -13.76 -10.09
N PHE A 314 19.69 -13.93 -8.76
CA PHE A 314 20.54 -14.97 -8.17
C PHE A 314 19.89 -16.35 -8.27
N ILE A 315 20.67 -17.41 -8.13
CA ILE A 315 20.22 -18.80 -7.91
C ILE A 315 21.12 -19.41 -6.83
N GLY A 316 20.52 -20.08 -5.85
CA GLY A 316 21.25 -20.92 -4.89
C GLY A 316 21.28 -20.35 -3.48
N TYR A 317 22.30 -20.74 -2.73
CA TYR A 317 22.37 -20.53 -1.28
C TYR A 317 23.01 -19.18 -0.93
N ILE A 318 22.32 -18.35 -0.13
CA ILE A 318 22.89 -17.11 0.41
C ILE A 318 23.48 -17.39 1.80
N PRO A 319 24.81 -17.28 2.01
CA PRO A 319 25.46 -17.72 3.25
C PRO A 319 24.97 -17.04 4.53
N PHE A 320 24.57 -15.77 4.44
CA PHE A 320 24.18 -14.94 5.59
C PHE A 320 22.66 -14.76 5.72
N LEU A 321 21.86 -15.34 4.81
CA LEU A 321 20.41 -15.14 4.80
C LEU A 321 19.66 -16.43 4.48
N ASN A 322 18.78 -16.84 5.39
CA ASN A 322 17.83 -17.91 5.10
C ASN A 322 16.59 -17.32 4.42
N ILE A 323 16.51 -17.47 3.10
CA ILE A 323 15.38 -16.98 2.30
C ILE A 323 14.17 -17.92 2.32
N GLY A 324 14.27 -19.09 2.95
CA GLY A 324 13.17 -20.05 3.07
C GLY A 324 12.80 -20.79 1.77
N HIS A 325 13.53 -20.59 0.68
CA HIS A 325 13.31 -21.22 -0.64
C HIS A 325 14.42 -22.22 -0.97
N GLU A 326 15.16 -22.01 -2.07
CA GLU A 326 16.29 -22.85 -2.46
C GLU A 326 17.50 -22.64 -1.53
N PRO A 327 18.33 -23.69 -1.32
CA PRO A 327 18.17 -25.05 -1.86
C PRO A 327 17.27 -25.96 -0.98
N TYR A 328 16.91 -25.53 0.23
CA TYR A 328 16.34 -26.44 1.24
C TYR A 328 14.85 -26.76 1.03
N ASN A 329 14.04 -25.75 0.72
CA ASN A 329 12.58 -25.85 0.63
C ASN A 329 12.06 -25.67 -0.80
N ALA A 330 12.92 -25.40 -1.78
CA ALA A 330 12.53 -25.27 -3.18
C ALA A 330 13.58 -25.82 -4.13
N SER A 331 13.09 -26.35 -5.25
CA SER A 331 13.88 -26.75 -6.41
C SER A 331 14.01 -25.59 -7.39
N VAL A 332 15.09 -25.59 -8.17
CA VAL A 332 15.32 -24.64 -9.26
C VAL A 332 15.40 -25.38 -10.58
N TYR A 333 14.61 -24.96 -11.56
CA TYR A 333 14.61 -25.48 -12.93
C TYR A 333 15.10 -24.40 -13.88
N THR A 334 16.04 -24.72 -14.78
CA THR A 334 16.64 -23.73 -15.69
C THR A 334 16.36 -24.06 -17.15
N SER A 335 16.28 -23.04 -18.01
CA SER A 335 16.22 -23.22 -19.46
C SER A 335 17.50 -23.89 -20.01
N GLU A 336 17.42 -24.51 -21.20
CA GLU A 336 18.60 -25.17 -21.80
C GLU A 336 19.73 -24.20 -22.16
N ASN A 337 19.41 -22.93 -22.44
CA ASN A 337 20.36 -21.89 -22.80
C ASN A 337 20.87 -21.06 -21.60
N ILE A 338 20.65 -21.55 -20.37
CA ILE A 338 21.04 -20.84 -19.16
C ILE A 338 22.56 -20.59 -19.13
N LYS A 339 22.96 -19.37 -18.76
CA LYS A 339 24.34 -19.02 -18.40
C LYS A 339 24.32 -18.39 -17.02
N ILE A 340 25.24 -18.83 -16.18
CA ILE A 340 25.37 -18.37 -14.80
C ILE A 340 26.83 -18.04 -14.48
N LYS A 341 27.02 -17.08 -13.59
CA LYS A 341 28.33 -16.66 -13.05
C LYS A 341 28.31 -16.90 -11.53
N PRO A 342 29.31 -17.59 -10.95
CA PRO A 342 29.43 -17.68 -9.49
C PRO A 342 29.68 -16.28 -8.92
N ILE A 343 29.07 -15.98 -7.78
CA ILE A 343 29.26 -14.70 -7.10
C ILE A 343 29.78 -14.91 -5.68
N ASP A 344 30.69 -14.03 -5.27
CA ASP A 344 31.17 -13.96 -3.91
C ASP A 344 30.50 -12.76 -3.22
N VAL A 345 29.85 -13.05 -2.10
CA VAL A 345 29.06 -12.07 -1.33
C VAL A 345 29.63 -11.89 0.08
N ASN A 346 30.87 -12.35 0.30
CA ASN A 346 31.60 -12.17 1.56
C ASN A 346 32.26 -10.79 1.69
#